data_AF-A0A366D3D9-F1
#
_entry.id   AF-A0A366D3D9-F1
#
_cell.length_a   1.000
_cell.length_b   1.000
_cell.length_c   1.000
_cell.angle_alpha   90.00
_cell.angle_beta   90.00
_cell.angle_gamma   90.00
#
_symmetry.space_group_name_H-M   'P 1'
#
loop_
_entity.id
_entity.type
_entity.pdbx_description
1 polymer ?
#
loop_
_entity_poly.entity_id
_entity_poly.type
_entity_poly.pdbx_seq_one_letter_code
_entity_poly.pdbx_strand_id
1 'polypeptide(L)'
;MAGRRVSGRVYAVRTASALVCAILVFYGIPLEWDPANWAGQLLWLLGFLAGAVGLLWMAFRRIGRYLHDPGATGQRIDAVLLLLCAVVVVFALFYYRLATEYPGQFEGLQTRTDALYYTIVTLGTVGYGDVKAIGQVARIATMIQIVFDLVVIGTLLAIIATSITHRVDNATEEITAQIPDDGGTEKTED
;
A
#
# COMPACT_ATOMS: atom_id res chain seq x y z
N MET A 1 7.78 -12.47 -35.58
CA MET A 1 6.97 -12.66 -34.36
C MET A 1 7.03 -11.39 -33.52
N ALA A 2 5.95 -10.62 -33.49
CA ALA A 2 5.90 -9.30 -32.87
C ALA A 2 5.73 -9.43 -31.34
N GLY A 3 6.75 -9.05 -30.59
CA GLY A 3 6.76 -9.06 -29.12
C GLY A 3 5.73 -8.09 -28.56
N ARG A 4 4.76 -8.64 -27.84
CA ARG A 4 3.60 -7.97 -27.24
C ARG A 4 4.01 -7.05 -26.09
N ARG A 5 4.60 -5.88 -26.39
CA ARG A 5 4.94 -4.81 -25.41
C ARG A 5 3.71 -3.99 -24.97
N VAL A 6 2.58 -4.63 -24.67
CA VAL A 6 1.31 -3.92 -24.38
C VAL A 6 0.89 -3.98 -22.91
N SER A 7 1.51 -4.83 -22.08
CA SER A 7 1.12 -4.97 -20.67
C SER A 7 1.42 -3.74 -19.79
N GLY A 8 2.63 -3.17 -19.85
CA GLY A 8 3.05 -2.13 -18.89
C GLY A 8 2.25 -0.82 -18.92
N ARG A 9 1.80 -0.39 -20.11
CA ARG A 9 1.02 0.87 -20.26
C ARG A 9 -0.38 0.74 -19.68
N VAL A 10 -1.03 -0.42 -19.80
CA VAL A 10 -2.39 -0.62 -19.28
C VAL A 10 -2.38 -0.67 -17.75
N TYR A 11 -1.35 -1.29 -17.16
CA TYR A 11 -1.21 -1.34 -15.69
C TYR A 11 -0.89 0.03 -15.09
N ALA A 12 0.07 0.77 -15.68
CA ALA A 12 0.40 2.12 -15.24
C ALA A 12 -0.78 3.10 -15.37
N VAL A 13 -1.59 2.98 -16.43
CA VAL A 13 -2.81 3.78 -16.60
C VAL A 13 -3.86 3.42 -15.55
N ARG A 14 -3.97 2.14 -15.16
CA ARG A 14 -4.95 1.71 -14.15
C ARG A 14 -4.57 2.19 -12.75
N THR A 15 -3.31 2.06 -12.33
CA THR A 15 -2.83 2.60 -11.03
C THR A 15 -2.88 4.13 -11.01
N ALA A 16 -2.45 4.80 -12.09
CA ALA A 16 -2.58 6.25 -12.20
C ALA A 16 -4.05 6.70 -12.16
N SER A 17 -4.97 5.98 -12.82
CA SER A 17 -6.40 6.27 -12.76
C SER A 17 -7.00 6.05 -11.37
N ALA A 18 -6.57 5.02 -10.64
CA ALA A 18 -7.01 4.79 -9.28
C ALA A 18 -6.51 5.89 -8.33
N LEU A 19 -5.28 6.35 -8.53
CA LEU A 19 -4.64 7.42 -7.77
C LEU A 19 -5.35 8.77 -8.04
N VAL A 20 -5.61 9.08 -9.31
CA VAL A 20 -6.39 10.26 -9.73
C VAL A 20 -7.82 10.19 -9.21
N CYS A 21 -8.51 9.05 -9.33
CA CYS A 21 -9.86 8.88 -8.79
C CYS A 21 -9.88 9.03 -7.26
N ALA A 22 -8.91 8.48 -6.54
CA ALA A 22 -8.84 8.61 -5.09
C ALA A 22 -8.56 10.06 -4.65
N ILE A 23 -7.73 10.79 -5.39
CA ILE A 23 -7.51 12.23 -5.21
C ILE A 23 -8.79 13.02 -5.53
N LEU A 24 -9.52 12.68 -6.59
CA LEU A 24 -10.77 13.34 -6.95
C LEU A 24 -11.86 13.08 -5.91
N VAL A 25 -11.96 11.88 -5.36
CA VAL A 25 -12.85 11.57 -4.22
C VAL A 25 -12.42 12.36 -2.99
N PHE A 26 -11.12 12.44 -2.71
CA PHE A 26 -10.58 13.23 -1.60
C PHE A 26 -10.94 14.72 -1.69
N TYR A 27 -10.89 15.32 -2.87
CA TYR A 27 -11.30 16.71 -3.08
C TYR A 27 -12.82 16.88 -3.22
N GLY A 28 -13.52 15.86 -3.73
CA GLY A 28 -14.94 15.92 -4.09
C GLY A 28 -15.93 15.71 -2.95
N ILE A 29 -15.52 15.16 -1.79
CA ILE A 29 -16.45 15.00 -0.65
C ILE A 29 -16.72 16.40 -0.02
N PRO A 30 -17.96 16.92 -0.13
CA PRO A 30 -18.38 18.14 0.55
C PRO A 30 -18.59 17.82 2.02
N LEU A 31 -17.91 18.57 2.88
CA LEU A 31 -17.66 18.22 4.27
C LEU A 31 -18.24 19.28 5.21
N GLU A 32 -19.45 19.73 4.92
CA GLU A 32 -20.15 20.72 5.73
C GLU A 32 -21.16 19.98 6.61
N TRP A 33 -20.83 19.70 7.88
CA TRP A 33 -21.75 19.09 8.84
C TRP A 33 -21.67 19.75 10.21
N ASP A 34 -22.86 19.96 10.77
CA ASP A 34 -23.24 20.81 11.90
C ASP A 34 -22.67 20.33 13.26
N PRO A 35 -22.03 21.18 14.09
CA PRO A 35 -21.28 20.76 15.29
C PRO A 35 -22.09 20.27 16.50
N ALA A 36 -23.42 20.23 16.45
CA ALA A 36 -24.26 20.13 17.65
C ALA A 36 -24.70 18.71 18.09
N ASN A 37 -24.33 17.63 17.39
CA ASN A 37 -24.83 16.27 17.68
C ASN A 37 -23.74 15.28 18.12
N TRP A 38 -23.74 14.91 19.41
CA TRP A 38 -23.02 13.76 20.00
C TRP A 38 -23.17 12.43 19.23
N ALA A 39 -24.33 12.20 18.62
CA ALA A 39 -24.58 11.04 17.75
C ALA A 39 -23.75 11.08 16.46
N GLY A 40 -23.42 12.28 15.95
CA GLY A 40 -22.56 12.48 14.78
C GLY A 40 -21.10 12.09 15.05
N GLN A 41 -20.59 12.35 16.26
CA GLN A 41 -19.25 11.93 16.67
C GLN A 41 -19.11 10.41 16.77
N LEU A 42 -20.13 9.72 17.30
CA LEU A 42 -20.16 8.25 17.34
C LEU A 42 -20.33 7.63 15.95
N LEU A 43 -21.18 8.21 15.10
CA LEU A 43 -21.34 7.78 13.70
C LEU A 43 -20.05 7.98 12.90
N TRP A 44 -19.29 9.04 13.17
CA TRP A 44 -18.00 9.30 12.52
C TRP A 44 -16.90 8.36 13.00
N LEU A 45 -16.79 8.11 14.31
CA LEU A 45 -15.89 7.11 14.87
C LEU A 45 -16.22 5.70 14.34
N LEU A 46 -17.50 5.36 14.25
CA LEU A 46 -17.95 4.11 13.64
C LEU A 46 -17.66 4.06 12.13
N GLY A 47 -17.79 5.18 11.42
CA GLY A 47 -17.43 5.30 10.01
C GLY A 47 -15.93 5.15 9.77
N PHE A 48 -15.10 5.73 10.63
CA PHE A 48 -13.64 5.56 10.60
C PHE A 48 -13.25 4.13 10.95
N LEU A 49 -13.84 3.56 12.00
CA LEU A 49 -13.59 2.18 12.41
C LEU A 49 -14.04 1.21 11.31
N ALA A 50 -15.20 1.44 10.67
CA ALA A 50 -15.67 0.66 9.53
C ALA A 50 -14.79 0.85 8.30
N GLY A 51 -14.22 2.04 8.08
CA GLY A 51 -13.25 2.31 7.00
C GLY A 51 -11.91 1.60 7.24
N ALA A 52 -11.39 1.66 8.46
CA ALA A 52 -10.18 0.96 8.89
C ALA A 52 -10.37 -0.57 8.87
N VAL A 53 -11.50 -1.06 9.39
CA VAL A 53 -11.91 -2.48 9.31
C VAL A 53 -12.18 -2.88 7.88
N GLY A 54 -12.71 -2.00 7.03
CA GLY A 54 -12.91 -2.23 5.60
C GLY A 54 -11.60 -2.34 4.84
N LEU A 55 -10.61 -1.49 5.17
CA LEU A 55 -9.25 -1.58 4.63
C LEU A 55 -8.54 -2.83 5.10
N LEU A 56 -8.65 -3.18 6.38
CA LEU A 56 -8.14 -4.42 6.94
C LEU A 56 -8.82 -5.61 6.26
N TRP A 57 -10.14 -5.63 6.17
CA TRP A 57 -10.91 -6.65 5.48
C TRP A 57 -10.47 -6.76 4.03
N MET A 58 -10.27 -5.64 3.33
CA MET A 58 -9.89 -5.62 1.93
C MET A 58 -8.44 -6.09 1.71
N ALA A 59 -7.53 -5.74 2.61
CA ALA A 59 -6.17 -6.29 2.66
C ALA A 59 -6.21 -7.82 2.91
N PHE A 60 -6.98 -8.25 3.92
CA PHE A 60 -7.21 -9.66 4.24
C PHE A 60 -7.90 -10.42 3.10
N ARG A 61 -8.86 -9.81 2.39
CA ARG A 61 -9.55 -10.42 1.24
C ARG A 61 -8.65 -10.52 0.01
N ARG A 62 -7.74 -9.57 -0.20
CA ARG A 62 -6.73 -9.66 -1.26
C ARG A 62 -5.76 -10.81 -0.98
N ILE A 63 -5.33 -10.96 0.27
CA ILE A 63 -4.52 -12.10 0.74
C ILE A 63 -5.30 -13.43 0.66
N GLY A 64 -6.60 -13.43 0.93
CA GLY A 64 -7.45 -14.62 0.82
C GLY A 64 -7.69 -15.11 -0.62
N ARG A 65 -7.80 -14.18 -1.58
CA ARG A 65 -7.84 -14.55 -3.02
C ARG A 65 -6.47 -14.93 -3.58
N TYR A 66 -5.40 -14.65 -2.85
CA TYR A 66 -4.01 -14.92 -3.21
C TYR A 66 -3.62 -16.40 -3.12
N LEU A 67 -4.42 -17.23 -2.44
CA LEU A 67 -4.17 -18.66 -2.31
C LEU A 67 -4.62 -19.48 -3.54
N HIS A 68 -5.26 -18.87 -4.54
CA HIS A 68 -5.91 -19.60 -5.63
C HIS A 68 -5.30 -19.43 -7.04
N ASP A 69 -4.31 -18.55 -7.25
CA ASP A 69 -3.72 -18.37 -8.59
C ASP A 69 -2.21 -17.95 -8.58
N PRO A 70 -1.26 -18.89 -8.77
CA PRO A 70 0.19 -18.66 -8.64
C PRO A 70 0.89 -17.89 -9.78
N GLY A 71 0.21 -17.37 -10.81
CA GLY A 71 0.82 -17.18 -12.14
C GLY A 71 1.53 -15.86 -12.52
N ALA A 72 1.41 -14.73 -11.82
CA ALA A 72 2.02 -13.48 -12.31
C ALA A 72 2.48 -12.50 -11.21
N THR A 73 3.79 -12.43 -10.98
CA THR A 73 4.45 -11.44 -10.10
C THR A 73 4.00 -9.99 -10.36
N GLY A 74 3.66 -9.63 -11.60
CA GLY A 74 3.18 -8.28 -11.92
C GLY A 74 1.85 -7.90 -11.26
N GLN A 75 0.91 -8.83 -11.14
CA GLN A 75 -0.38 -8.56 -10.46
C GLN A 75 -0.23 -8.37 -8.95
N ARG A 76 0.82 -8.96 -8.37
CA ARG A 76 1.14 -8.88 -6.94
C ARG A 76 1.54 -7.47 -6.53
N ILE A 77 2.46 -6.87 -7.30
CA ILE A 77 2.95 -5.51 -7.07
C ILE A 77 1.82 -4.49 -7.25
N ASP A 78 1.01 -4.64 -8.31
CA ASP A 78 -0.17 -3.80 -8.56
C ASP A 78 -1.15 -3.79 -7.38
N ALA A 79 -1.42 -4.96 -6.80
CA ALA A 79 -2.35 -5.08 -5.68
C ALA A 79 -1.85 -4.37 -4.42
N VAL A 80 -0.54 -4.43 -4.16
CA VAL A 80 0.11 -3.79 -3.01
C VAL A 80 0.20 -2.28 -3.21
N LEU A 81 0.57 -1.81 -4.41
CA LEU A 81 0.59 -0.37 -4.73
C LEU A 81 -0.80 0.27 -4.60
N LEU A 82 -1.85 -0.42 -5.06
CA LEU A 82 -3.23 0.04 -4.88
C LEU A 82 -3.63 0.06 -3.40
N LEU A 83 -3.18 -0.91 -2.60
CA LEU A 83 -3.43 -0.91 -1.16
C LEU A 83 -2.74 0.27 -0.48
N LEU A 84 -1.48 0.52 -0.82
CA LEU A 84 -0.70 1.65 -0.31
C LEU A 84 -1.38 2.99 -0.63
N CYS A 85 -1.88 3.17 -1.86
CA CYS A 85 -2.64 4.37 -2.23
C CYS A 85 -3.92 4.53 -1.41
N ALA A 86 -4.65 3.43 -1.18
CA ALA A 86 -5.88 3.46 -0.40
C ALA A 86 -5.61 3.85 1.08
N VAL A 87 -4.53 3.34 1.66
CA VAL A 87 -4.09 3.71 3.02
C VAL A 87 -3.82 5.20 3.11
N VAL A 88 -3.00 5.73 2.20
CA VAL A 88 -2.65 7.15 2.17
C VAL A 88 -3.90 8.02 2.13
N VAL A 89 -4.86 7.69 1.26
CA VAL A 89 -6.06 8.52 1.09
C VAL A 89 -6.99 8.43 2.30
N VAL A 90 -7.19 7.24 2.87
CA VAL A 90 -8.08 7.07 4.04
C VAL A 90 -7.50 7.75 5.27
N PHE A 91 -6.20 7.60 5.55
CA PHE A 91 -5.56 8.28 6.67
C PHE A 91 -5.49 9.80 6.47
N ALA A 92 -5.20 10.28 5.26
CA ALA A 92 -5.23 11.71 4.96
C ALA A 92 -6.61 12.33 5.21
N LEU A 93 -7.69 11.66 4.77
CA LEU A 93 -9.07 12.11 5.07
C LEU A 93 -9.33 12.14 6.57
N PHE A 94 -8.92 11.08 7.28
CA PHE A 94 -9.12 10.98 8.71
C PHE A 94 -8.39 12.10 9.47
N TYR A 95 -7.12 12.36 9.15
CA TYR A 95 -6.37 13.42 9.82
C TYR A 95 -6.91 14.81 9.51
N TYR A 96 -7.29 15.08 8.26
CA TYR A 96 -7.91 16.36 7.92
C TYR A 96 -9.19 16.58 8.72
N ARG A 97 -10.08 15.58 8.75
CA ARG A 97 -11.30 15.60 9.57
C ARG A 97 -11.01 15.81 11.05
N LEU A 98 -10.09 15.03 11.60
CA LEU A 98 -9.73 15.09 13.01
C LEU A 98 -9.19 16.47 13.40
N ALA A 99 -8.36 17.07 12.54
CA ALA A 99 -7.84 18.41 12.75
C ALA A 99 -8.92 19.50 12.67
N THR A 100 -9.90 19.36 11.76
CA THR A 100 -11.01 20.32 11.64
C THR A 100 -12.05 20.22 12.76
N GLU A 101 -12.35 19.00 13.22
CA GLU A 101 -13.40 18.78 14.24
C GLU A 101 -12.88 18.95 15.67
N TYR A 102 -11.59 18.66 15.90
CA TYR A 102 -10.97 18.69 17.22
C TYR A 102 -9.71 19.56 17.22
N PRO A 103 -9.85 20.89 17.40
CA PRO A 103 -8.70 21.77 17.51
C PRO A 103 -7.79 21.33 18.65
N GLY A 104 -6.48 21.27 18.40
CA GLY A 104 -5.48 20.76 19.34
C GLY A 104 -5.08 19.30 19.18
N GLN A 105 -5.63 18.57 18.19
CA GLN A 105 -5.12 17.24 17.82
C GLN A 105 -3.84 17.29 16.97
N PHE A 106 -3.72 18.32 16.12
CA PHE A 106 -2.59 18.53 15.23
C PHE A 106 -2.02 19.94 15.35
N GLU A 107 -0.71 20.06 15.16
CA GLU A 107 0.01 21.31 14.95
C GLU A 107 0.55 21.31 13.51
N GLY A 108 0.37 22.41 12.79
CA GLY A 108 0.79 22.55 11.39
C GLY A 108 -0.16 21.97 10.33
N LEU A 109 -1.23 21.27 10.71
CA LEU A 109 -2.23 20.73 9.79
C LEU A 109 -3.41 21.70 9.63
N GLN A 110 -3.50 22.42 8.51
CA GLN A 110 -4.57 23.39 8.25
C GLN A 110 -5.38 23.05 6.99
N THR A 111 -4.75 22.44 6.00
CA THR A 111 -5.34 22.13 4.72
C THR A 111 -5.47 20.64 4.48
N ARG A 112 -6.30 20.27 3.51
CA ARG A 112 -6.38 18.90 2.98
C ARG A 112 -5.02 18.42 2.47
N THR A 113 -4.26 19.31 1.84
CA THR A 113 -2.93 19.01 1.34
C THR A 113 -1.95 18.71 2.48
N ASP A 114 -2.03 19.42 3.61
CA ASP A 114 -1.16 19.18 4.77
C ASP A 114 -1.42 17.80 5.38
N ALA A 115 -2.67 17.33 5.39
CA ALA A 115 -3.01 15.99 5.87
C ALA A 115 -2.50 14.89 4.93
N LEU A 116 -2.61 15.09 3.62
CA LEU A 116 -2.05 14.18 2.62
C LEU A 116 -0.52 14.13 2.73
N TYR A 117 0.11 15.30 2.84
CA TYR A 117 1.53 15.44 3.06
C TYR A 117 1.97 14.70 4.32
N TYR A 118 1.38 14.97 5.48
CA TYR A 118 1.67 14.29 6.74
C TYR A 118 1.60 12.76 6.59
N THR A 119 0.54 12.26 5.96
CA THR A 119 0.35 10.82 5.75
C THR A 119 1.46 10.23 4.89
N ILE A 120 1.86 10.92 3.80
CA ILE A 120 2.92 10.47 2.89
C ILE A 120 4.30 10.51 3.58
N VAL A 121 4.63 11.58 4.31
CA VAL A 121 5.93 11.64 5.01
C VAL A 121 5.99 10.70 6.21
N THR A 122 4.88 10.39 6.86
CA THR A 122 4.81 9.33 7.88
C THR A 122 5.02 7.96 7.26
N LEU A 123 4.32 7.65 6.16
CA LEU A 123 4.49 6.39 5.42
C LEU A 123 5.92 6.22 4.91
N GLY A 124 6.47 7.29 4.34
CA GLY A 124 7.85 7.33 3.87
C GLY A 124 8.88 7.40 4.99
N THR A 125 8.45 7.47 6.26
CA THR A 125 9.31 7.60 7.45
C THR A 125 10.26 8.81 7.41
N VAL A 126 9.93 9.85 6.64
CA VAL A 126 10.75 11.07 6.48
C VAL A 126 10.55 12.01 7.65
N GLY A 127 9.30 12.27 8.03
CA GLY A 127 8.93 13.00 9.24
C GLY A 127 9.61 14.37 9.43
N TYR A 128 9.43 15.31 8.51
CA TYR A 128 10.03 16.65 8.59
C TYR A 128 9.70 17.44 9.87
N GLY A 129 8.58 17.12 10.53
CA GLY A 129 8.20 17.67 11.84
C GLY A 129 7.47 19.02 11.80
N ASP A 130 7.21 19.54 10.60
CA ASP A 130 6.36 20.70 10.32
C ASP A 130 4.88 20.42 10.57
N VAL A 131 4.41 19.18 10.33
CA VAL A 131 3.09 18.69 10.73
C VAL A 131 3.24 17.56 11.75
N LYS A 132 2.55 17.66 12.89
CA LYS A 132 2.69 16.70 13.99
C LYS A 132 1.39 16.45 14.77
N ALA A 133 1.14 15.19 15.08
CA ALA A 133 0.08 14.72 15.95
C ALA A 133 0.43 15.00 17.43
N ILE A 134 -0.26 15.97 18.03
CA ILE A 134 -0.03 16.38 19.43
C ILE A 134 -1.11 15.84 20.38
N GLY A 135 -2.33 15.62 19.89
CA GLY A 135 -3.43 15.06 20.67
C GLY A 135 -3.42 13.54 20.75
N GLN A 136 -4.07 12.99 21.78
CA GLN A 136 -4.07 11.54 22.04
C GLN A 136 -4.72 10.74 20.91
N VAL A 137 -5.82 11.23 20.33
CA VAL A 137 -6.52 10.53 19.25
C VAL A 137 -5.67 10.53 17.99
N ALA A 138 -5.07 11.68 17.64
CA ALA A 138 -4.17 11.79 16.50
C ALA A 138 -2.95 10.86 16.65
N ARG A 139 -2.36 10.78 17.84
CA ARG A 139 -1.24 9.87 18.12
C ARG A 139 -1.63 8.41 17.98
N ILE A 140 -2.78 8.00 18.51
CA ILE A 140 -3.28 6.62 18.37
C ILE A 140 -3.49 6.28 16.89
N ALA A 141 -4.15 7.15 16.14
CA ALA A 141 -4.35 6.94 14.71
C ALA A 141 -3.03 6.86 13.94
N THR A 142 -2.06 7.71 14.28
CA THR A 142 -0.71 7.68 13.69
C THR A 142 0.00 6.36 13.98
N MET A 143 -0.08 5.86 15.22
CA MET A 143 0.49 4.55 15.56
C MET A 143 -0.15 3.41 14.75
N ILE A 144 -1.48 3.45 14.56
CA ILE A 144 -2.19 2.47 13.73
C ILE A 144 -1.73 2.56 12.27
N GLN A 145 -1.59 3.77 11.73
CA GLN A 145 -1.08 3.97 10.38
C GLN A 145 0.31 3.35 10.22
N ILE A 146 1.24 3.64 11.13
CA ILE A 146 2.61 3.13 11.07
C ILE A 146 2.62 1.60 11.04
N VAL A 147 1.82 0.95 11.89
CA VAL A 147 1.71 -0.52 11.88
C VAL A 147 1.21 -1.03 10.52
N PHE A 148 0.21 -0.37 9.94
CA PHE A 148 -0.31 -0.73 8.62
C PHE A 148 0.75 -0.56 7.52
N ASP A 149 1.43 0.59 7.51
CA ASP A 149 2.48 0.92 6.55
C ASP A 149 3.61 -0.11 6.60
N LEU A 150 4.04 -0.52 7.80
CA LEU A 150 5.05 -1.57 7.99
C LEU A 150 4.62 -2.91 7.40
N VAL A 151 3.35 -3.31 7.58
CA VAL A 151 2.82 -4.57 7.02
C VAL A 151 2.81 -4.51 5.48
N VAL A 152 2.37 -3.38 4.91
CA VAL A 152 2.31 -3.20 3.45
C VAL A 152 3.71 -3.18 2.84
N ILE A 153 4.63 -2.40 3.41
CA ILE A 153 6.02 -2.29 2.95
C ILE A 153 6.72 -3.64 3.11
N GLY A 154 6.55 -4.33 4.24
CA GLY A 154 7.09 -5.66 4.46
C GLY A 154 6.60 -6.68 3.43
N THR A 155 5.30 -6.63 3.08
CA THR A 155 4.73 -7.47 2.02
C THR A 155 5.34 -7.16 0.66
N LEU A 156 5.51 -5.87 0.33
CA LEU A 156 6.13 -5.44 -0.91
C LEU A 156 7.57 -5.95 -1.04
N LEU A 157 8.36 -5.79 0.03
CA LEU A 157 9.74 -6.27 0.09
C LEU A 157 9.82 -7.79 -0.05
N ALA A 158 8.93 -8.54 0.62
CA ALA A 158 8.87 -9.99 0.51
C ALA A 158 8.59 -10.43 -0.95
N ILE A 159 7.61 -9.80 -1.62
CA ILE A 159 7.30 -10.10 -3.03
C ILE A 159 8.51 -9.86 -3.92
N ILE A 160 9.21 -8.73 -3.74
CA ILE A 160 10.39 -8.38 -4.52
C ILE A 160 11.52 -9.40 -4.26
N ALA A 161 11.79 -9.72 -2.99
CA ALA A 161 12.82 -10.69 -2.61
C ALA A 161 12.57 -12.07 -3.24
N THR A 162 11.35 -12.61 -3.11
CA THR A 162 10.99 -13.90 -3.72
C THR A 162 11.14 -13.87 -5.25
N SER A 163 10.79 -12.74 -5.88
CA SER A 163 10.92 -12.58 -7.33
C SER A 163 12.37 -12.56 -7.81
N ILE A 164 13.29 -12.04 -6.99
CA ILE A 164 14.73 -12.04 -7.29
C ILE A 164 15.28 -13.46 -7.15
N THR A 165 14.97 -14.16 -6.05
CA THR A 165 15.43 -15.54 -5.81
C THR A 165 15.02 -16.47 -6.96
N HIS A 166 13.75 -16.44 -7.39
CA HIS A 166 13.30 -17.25 -8.52
C HIS A 166 14.05 -16.97 -9.84
N ARG A 167 14.55 -15.75 -10.04
CA ARG A 167 15.32 -15.43 -11.25
C ARG A 167 16.75 -15.97 -11.18
N VAL A 168 17.32 -16.04 -9.98
CA VAL A 168 18.67 -16.58 -9.75
C VAL A 168 18.66 -18.10 -9.90
N ASP A 169 17.65 -18.78 -9.35
CA ASP A 169 17.52 -20.24 -9.46
C ASP A 169 17.35 -20.67 -10.92
N ASN A 170 16.46 -20.01 -11.67
CA ASN A 170 16.25 -20.31 -13.09
C ASN A 170 17.49 -20.05 -13.95
N ALA A 171 18.27 -19.00 -13.65
CA ALA A 171 19.51 -18.72 -14.37
C ALA A 171 20.60 -19.78 -14.07
N THR A 172 20.59 -20.35 -12.86
CA THR A 172 21.53 -21.40 -12.46
C THR A 172 21.16 -22.74 -13.10
N GLU A 173 19.86 -23.06 -13.19
CA GLU A 173 19.36 -24.22 -13.92
C GLU A 173 19.66 -24.13 -15.43
N GLU A 174 19.47 -22.97 -16.07
CA GLU A 174 19.81 -22.79 -17.48
C GLU A 174 21.32 -22.98 -17.74
N ILE A 175 22.20 -22.45 -16.87
CA ILE A 175 23.64 -22.63 -17.00
C ILE A 175 24.03 -24.10 -16.80
N THR A 176 23.44 -24.79 -15.82
CA THR A 176 23.75 -26.20 -15.52
C THR A 176 23.24 -27.14 -16.61
N ALA A 177 22.06 -26.87 -17.17
CA ALA A 177 21.50 -27.64 -18.28
C ALA A 177 22.30 -27.50 -19.59
N GLN A 178 23.15 -26.47 -19.68
CA GLN A 178 23.96 -26.19 -20.86
C GLN A 178 25.41 -26.67 -20.74
N ILE A 179 25.81 -27.16 -19.56
CA ILE A 179 27.06 -27.92 -19.38
C ILE A 179 26.79 -29.34 -19.91
N PRO A 180 27.42 -29.77 -21.02
CA PRO A 180 27.28 -31.13 -21.49
C PRO A 180 27.80 -32.07 -20.41
N ASP A 181 27.01 -33.10 -20.09
CA ASP A 181 27.50 -34.25 -19.33
C ASP A 181 28.60 -34.90 -20.18
N ASP A 182 29.85 -34.47 -19.97
CA ASP A 182 31.02 -35.19 -20.45
C ASP A 182 31.08 -36.47 -19.62
N GLY A 183 30.26 -37.43 -20.07
CA GLY A 183 30.15 -38.74 -19.47
C GLY A 183 31.55 -39.29 -19.34
N GLY A 184 32.04 -39.32 -18.10
CA GLY A 184 33.27 -39.99 -17.72
C GLY A 184 33.14 -41.48 -18.02
N THR A 185 33.31 -41.84 -19.29
CA THR A 185 33.67 -43.19 -19.71
C THR A 185 35.12 -43.39 -19.35
N GLU A 186 35.42 -43.54 -18.06
CA GLU A 186 36.61 -44.29 -17.66
C GLU A 186 36.20 -45.76 -17.54
N LYS A 187 35.94 -46.36 -18.71
CA LYS A 187 36.27 -47.76 -18.93
C LYS A 187 37.79 -47.82 -18.95
N THR A 188 38.41 -48.11 -17.81
CA THR A 188 39.69 -48.79 -17.81
C THR A 188 39.40 -50.28 -17.86
N GLU A 189 39.48 -50.78 -19.09
CA GLU A 189 39.62 -52.19 -19.47
C GLU A 189 40.80 -52.85 -18.74
N ASP A 190 40.58 -54.13 -18.41
CA ASP A 190 41.51 -55.25 -18.17
C ASP A 190 42.50 -55.23 -16.98
#